data_AF-A0A0J8S0M2-F1
#
_entry.id   AF-A0A0J8S0M2-F1
#
_cell.length_a   1.000
_cell.length_b   1.000
_cell.length_c   1.000
_cell.angle_alpha   90.00
_cell.angle_beta   90.00
_cell.angle_gamma   90.00
#
_symmetry.space_group_name_H-M   'P 1'
#
loop_
_entity.id
_entity.type
_entity.pdbx_description
1 polymer ?
#
loop_
_entity_poly.entity_id
_entity_poly.type
_entity_poly.pdbx_seq_one_letter_code
_entity_poly.pdbx_strand_id
1 'polypeptide(L)'
;MWLFLDLLAGESLVVLMASLFPNFVIALALTAFANGLWMSVGGFLVSPTILNVFWKYVFHYIDYQAYVFQGMMVNEFSKRTYDCASGCQCMYPSELSDQCKIAGTGVLNAYGYKTGREGKWNHVN
;
A
#
# COMPACT_ATOMS: atom_id res chain seq x y z
N MET A 1 -4.32 0.51 14.49
CA MET A 1 -4.84 1.85 14.11
C MET A 1 -5.04 2.00 12.60
N TRP A 2 -4.13 1.50 11.75
CA TRP A 2 -4.27 1.54 10.28
C TRP A 2 -5.54 0.86 9.74
N LEU A 3 -5.91 -0.32 10.26
CA LEU A 3 -7.14 -1.02 9.85
C LEU A 3 -8.43 -0.22 10.13
N PHE A 4 -8.44 0.58 11.21
CA PHE A 4 -9.59 1.43 11.53
C PHE A 4 -9.72 2.59 10.52
N LEU A 5 -8.58 3.17 10.11
CA LEU A 5 -8.54 4.22 9.10
C LEU A 5 -9.03 3.71 7.73
N ASP A 6 -8.65 2.48 7.34
CA ASP A 6 -9.11 1.83 6.12
C ASP A 6 -10.62 1.62 6.11
N LEU A 7 -11.15 1.06 7.20
CA LEU A 7 -12.59 0.81 7.35
C LEU A 7 -13.39 2.12 7.32
N LEU A 8 -12.95 3.13 8.07
CA LEU A 8 -13.60 4.44 8.12
C LEU A 8 -13.56 5.15 6.76
N ALA A 9 -12.45 5.05 6.03
CA ALA A 9 -12.34 5.58 4.67
C ALA A 9 -13.32 4.87 3.72
N GLY A 10 -13.42 3.54 3.81
CA GLY A 10 -14.37 2.76 3.02
C GLY A 10 -15.83 3.11 3.32
N GLU A 11 -16.21 3.22 4.59
CA GLU A 11 -17.57 3.59 5.00
C GLU A 11 -17.94 5.01 4.53
N SER A 12 -17.02 5.97 4.68
CA SER A 12 -17.26 7.35 4.25
C SER A 12 -17.40 7.48 2.73
N LEU A 13 -16.67 6.69 1.93
CA LEU A 13 -16.82 6.65 0.48
C LEU A 13 -18.21 6.14 0.06
N VAL A 14 -18.70 5.07 0.70
CA VAL A 14 -20.03 4.52 0.41
C VAL A 14 -21.11 5.56 0.72
N VAL A 15 -20.99 6.28 1.84
CA VAL A 15 -21.92 7.35 2.22
C VAL A 15 -21.88 8.50 1.21
N LEU A 16 -20.69 8.89 0.73
CA LEU A 16 -20.55 9.93 -0.29
C LEU A 16 -21.26 9.53 -1.59
N MET A 17 -21.03 8.31 -2.09
CA MET A 17 -21.65 7.80 -3.32
C MET A 17 -23.16 7.67 -3.18
N ALA A 18 -23.65 7.23 -2.01
CA ALA A 18 -25.09 7.16 -1.72
C ALA A 18 -25.75 8.54 -1.66
N SER A 19 -25.02 9.60 -1.28
CA SER A 19 -25.54 10.98 -1.26
C SER A 19 -25.60 11.62 -2.65
N LEU A 20 -24.74 11.20 -3.58
CA LEU A 20 -24.64 11.75 -4.93
C LEU A 20 -25.67 11.16 -5.89
N PHE A 21 -25.93 9.85 -5.78
CA PHE A 21 -26.83 9.15 -6.69
C PHE A 21 -28.12 8.74 -5.97
N PRO A 22 -29.30 9.14 -6.48
CA PRO A 22 -30.59 8.75 -5.89
C PRO A 22 -30.95 7.27 -6.10
N ASN A 23 -30.08 6.48 -6.76
CA ASN A 23 -30.28 5.05 -7.02
C ASN A 23 -29.19 4.22 -6.33
N PHE A 24 -29.61 3.47 -5.31
CA PHE A 24 -28.76 2.60 -4.50
C PHE A 24 -27.96 1.58 -5.31
N VAL A 25 -28.55 1.01 -6.37
CA VAL A 25 -27.88 -0.02 -7.20
C VAL A 25 -26.70 0.58 -7.96
N ILE A 26 -26.86 1.79 -8.50
CA ILE A 26 -25.80 2.48 -9.23
C ILE A 26 -24.70 2.91 -8.26
N ALA A 27 -25.05 3.44 -7.09
CA ALA A 27 -24.08 3.81 -6.06
C ALA A 27 -23.23 2.63 -5.59
N LEU A 28 -23.86 1.47 -5.32
CA LEU A 28 -23.14 0.25 -4.94
C LEU A 28 -22.25 -0.27 -6.07
N ALA A 29 -22.75 -0.32 -7.30
CA ALA A 29 -21.96 -0.80 -8.45
C ALA A 29 -20.70 0.06 -8.64
N LEU A 30 -20.84 1.38 -8.65
CA LEU A 30 -19.71 2.31 -8.81
C LEU A 30 -18.68 2.17 -7.68
N THR A 31 -19.15 2.05 -6.44
CA THR A 31 -18.25 1.89 -5.28
C THR A 31 -17.51 0.57 -5.32
N ALA A 32 -18.18 -0.53 -5.70
CA ALA A 32 -17.56 -1.84 -5.83
C ALA A 32 -16.51 -1.87 -6.95
N PHE A 33 -16.79 -1.24 -8.11
CA PHE A 33 -15.82 -1.12 -9.19
C PHE A 33 -14.62 -0.26 -8.80
N ALA A 34 -14.83 0.86 -8.10
CA ALA A 34 -13.76 1.72 -7.63
C ALA A 34 -12.83 0.99 -6.63
N ASN A 35 -13.40 0.28 -5.66
CA ASN A 35 -12.63 -0.51 -4.69
C ASN A 35 -11.88 -1.66 -5.36
N GLY A 36 -12.49 -2.37 -6.32
CA GLY A 36 -11.81 -3.42 -7.08
C GLY A 36 -10.66 -2.89 -7.95
N LEU A 37 -10.82 -1.69 -8.50
CA LEU A 37 -9.77 -1.01 -9.25
C LEU A 37 -8.61 -0.58 -8.36
N TRP A 38 -8.89 -0.01 -7.17
CA TRP A 38 -7.86 0.34 -6.19
C TRP A 38 -7.08 -0.89 -5.70
N MET A 39 -7.76 -2.00 -5.41
CA MET A 39 -7.05 -3.26 -5.08
C MET A 39 -6.06 -3.71 -6.17
N SER A 40 -6.33 -3.39 -7.44
CA SER A 40 -5.45 -3.74 -8.56
C SER A 40 -4.24 -2.79 -8.71
N VAL A 41 -4.34 -1.56 -8.21
CA VAL A 41 -3.30 -0.50 -8.33
C VAL A 41 -2.55 -0.24 -7.01
N GLY A 42 -2.99 -0.85 -5.90
CA GLY A 42 -2.48 -0.65 -4.54
C GLY A 42 -1.03 -1.08 -4.26
N GLY A 43 -0.23 -1.38 -5.29
CA GLY A 43 1.22 -1.55 -5.15
C GLY A 43 1.71 -2.93 -4.74
N PHE A 44 0.82 -3.87 -4.41
CA PHE A 44 1.20 -5.27 -4.11
C PHE A 44 1.46 -6.11 -5.38
N LEU A 45 0.68 -5.91 -6.44
CA LEU A 45 0.77 -6.68 -7.68
C LEU A 45 1.67 -6.04 -8.75
N VAL A 46 1.80 -4.70 -8.75
CA VAL A 46 2.60 -3.91 -9.70
C VAL A 46 3.27 -2.77 -8.94
N SER A 47 4.59 -2.65 -9.03
CA SER A 47 5.33 -1.56 -8.39
C SER A 47 4.95 -0.20 -9.01
N PRO A 48 4.67 0.84 -8.22
CA PRO A 48 4.28 2.17 -8.72
C PRO A 48 5.40 2.91 -9.50
N THR A 49 6.59 2.30 -9.61
CA THR A 49 7.74 2.84 -10.34
C THR A 49 7.67 2.64 -11.85
N ILE A 50 6.86 1.69 -12.35
CA ILE A 50 6.78 1.36 -13.79
C ILE A 50 5.51 1.89 -14.48
N LEU A 51 4.66 2.65 -13.77
CA LEU A 51 3.34 3.02 -14.26
C LEU A 51 3.33 4.43 -14.90
N ASN A 52 2.73 4.53 -16.09
CA ASN A 52 2.57 5.79 -16.85
C ASN A 52 1.84 6.87 -16.01
N VAL A 53 2.19 8.14 -16.24
CA VAL A 53 1.78 9.32 -15.44
C VAL A 53 0.26 9.40 -15.23
N PHE A 54 -0.53 8.97 -16.21
CA PHE A 54 -2.00 8.92 -16.12
C PHE A 54 -2.52 8.02 -14.99
N TRP A 55 -2.01 6.79 -14.89
CA TRP A 55 -2.44 5.85 -13.84
C TRP A 55 -1.86 6.21 -12.47
N LYS A 56 -0.64 6.79 -12.46
CA LYS A 56 0.00 7.29 -11.23
C LYS A 56 -0.79 8.45 -10.61
N TYR A 57 -1.26 9.40 -11.42
CA TYR A 57 -1.98 10.58 -10.91
C TYR A 57 -3.45 10.31 -10.55
N VAL A 58 -4.17 9.50 -11.33
CA VAL A 58 -5.62 9.31 -11.14
C VAL A 58 -5.94 8.20 -10.15
N PHE A 59 -5.22 7.07 -10.20
CA PHE A 59 -5.60 5.88 -9.44
C PHE A 59 -4.74 5.66 -8.20
N HIS A 60 -3.44 5.94 -8.26
CA HIS A 60 -2.56 5.71 -7.12
C HIS A 60 -2.68 6.77 -6.00
N TYR A 61 -2.98 8.03 -6.33
CA TYR A 61 -3.10 9.08 -5.32
C TYR A 61 -4.39 9.03 -4.50
N ILE A 62 -5.48 8.50 -5.07
CA ILE A 62 -6.80 8.43 -4.40
C ILE A 62 -6.95 7.12 -3.61
N ASP A 63 -6.08 6.14 -3.85
CA ASP A 63 -6.13 4.83 -3.22
C ASP A 63 -5.76 4.90 -1.72
N TYR A 64 -6.77 5.02 -0.87
CA TYR A 64 -6.60 4.96 0.59
C TYR A 64 -6.02 3.61 1.05
N GLN A 65 -6.29 2.52 0.33
CA GLN A 65 -5.85 1.17 0.67
C GLN A 65 -4.34 1.02 0.49
N ALA A 66 -3.75 1.68 -0.53
CA ALA A 66 -2.29 1.72 -0.72
C ALA A 66 -1.57 2.42 0.44
N TYR A 67 -2.12 3.53 0.94
CA TYR A 67 -1.56 4.27 2.08
C TYR A 67 -1.62 3.49 3.39
N VAL A 68 -2.75 2.83 3.65
CA VAL A 68 -2.93 1.96 4.82
C VAL A 68 -1.97 0.78 4.73
N PHE A 69 -1.86 0.14 3.56
CA PHE A 69 -0.97 -0.99 3.35
C PHE A 69 0.50 -0.62 3.57
N GLN A 70 0.94 0.52 3.04
CA GLN A 70 2.27 1.06 3.31
C GLN A 70 2.48 1.31 4.81
N GLY A 71 1.52 1.92 5.50
CA GLY A 71 1.58 2.17 6.94
C GLY A 71 1.66 0.89 7.78
N MET A 72 0.90 -0.15 7.41
CA MET A 72 0.98 -1.46 8.06
C MET A 72 2.33 -2.13 7.83
N MET A 73 2.86 -2.08 6.60
CA MET A 73 4.16 -2.65 6.28
C MET A 73 5.28 -1.95 7.04
N VAL A 74 5.32 -0.62 7.09
CA VAL A 74 6.34 0.08 7.87
C VAL A 74 6.19 -0.21 9.37
N ASN A 75 4.96 -0.25 9.89
CA ASN A 75 4.74 -0.55 11.31
C ASN A 75 5.25 -1.94 11.71
N GLU A 76 5.10 -2.95 10.85
CA GLU A 76 5.50 -4.33 11.14
C GLU A 76 6.97 -4.62 10.79
N PHE A 77 7.43 -4.17 9.62
CA PHE A 77 8.75 -4.51 9.09
C PHE A 77 9.86 -3.52 9.50
N SER A 78 9.56 -2.36 10.07
CA SER A 78 10.59 -1.36 10.42
C SER A 78 11.64 -1.84 11.42
N LYS A 79 11.26 -2.73 12.36
CA LYS A 79 12.15 -3.17 13.46
C LYS A 79 12.35 -4.68 13.53
N ARG A 80 11.80 -5.45 12.58
CA ARG A 80 11.87 -6.92 12.59
C ARG A 80 12.96 -7.43 11.66
N THR A 81 13.55 -8.56 12.03
CA THR A 81 14.53 -9.31 11.25
C THR A 81 14.01 -10.73 11.03
N TYR A 82 14.20 -11.26 9.83
CA TYR A 82 13.76 -12.61 9.44
C TYR A 82 14.98 -13.46 9.07
N ASP A 83 14.94 -14.75 9.36
CA ASP A 83 16.01 -15.68 8.97
C ASP A 83 15.77 -16.19 7.53
N CYS A 84 16.84 -16.32 6.75
CA CYS A 84 16.76 -16.89 5.40
C CYS A 84 16.69 -18.43 5.43
N ALA A 85 16.21 -19.03 4.33
CA ALA A 85 16.16 -20.48 4.18
C ALA A 85 17.55 -21.13 4.14
N SER A 86 17.61 -22.46 4.24
CA SER A 86 18.86 -23.23 4.17
C SER A 86 19.67 -22.88 2.92
N GLY A 87 20.95 -22.54 3.10
CA GLY A 87 21.83 -22.08 2.01
C GLY A 87 21.91 -20.56 1.82
N CYS A 88 21.40 -19.77 2.76
CA CYS A 88 21.48 -18.30 2.78
C CYS A 88 20.93 -17.63 1.51
N GLN A 89 19.95 -18.28 0.87
CA GLN A 89 19.21 -17.72 -0.26
C GLN A 89 18.08 -16.84 0.28
N CYS A 90 18.26 -15.53 0.21
CA CYS A 90 17.29 -14.56 0.69
C CYS A 90 16.47 -14.00 -0.50
N MET A 91 15.13 -13.96 -0.37
CA MET A 91 14.23 -13.44 -1.41
C MET A 91 14.40 -11.92 -1.64
N TYR A 92 14.83 -11.19 -0.61
CA TYR A 92 15.03 -9.74 -0.66
C TYR A 92 16.47 -9.40 -0.29
N PRO A 93 17.16 -8.53 -1.06
CA PRO A 93 18.48 -8.04 -0.69
C PRO A 93 18.36 -7.15 0.57
N SER A 94 19.18 -7.39 1.58
CA SER A 94 19.19 -6.59 2.81
C SER A 94 20.62 -6.43 3.36
N GLU A 95 20.84 -5.40 4.19
CA GLU A 95 22.14 -5.13 4.82
C GLU A 95 22.65 -6.28 5.71
N LEU A 96 21.77 -7.19 6.14
CA LEU A 96 22.12 -8.36 6.95
C LEU A 96 22.26 -9.65 6.11
N SER A 97 22.35 -9.54 4.78
CA SER A 97 22.47 -10.70 3.89
C SER A 97 23.71 -11.56 4.20
N ASP A 98 24.81 -10.97 4.67
CA ASP A 98 26.03 -11.68 5.06
C ASP A 98 25.84 -12.58 6.29
N GLN A 99 24.81 -12.31 7.10
CA GLN A 99 24.45 -13.08 8.30
C GLN A 99 23.29 -14.05 8.05
N CYS A 100 22.91 -14.26 6.78
CA CYS A 100 21.76 -15.07 6.38
C CYS A 100 20.44 -14.59 7.00
N LYS A 101 20.32 -13.27 7.19
CA LYS A 101 19.15 -12.60 7.76
C LYS A 101 18.65 -11.50 6.84
N ILE A 102 17.34 -11.27 6.87
CA ILE A 102 16.65 -10.20 6.15
C ILE A 102 16.23 -9.15 7.17
N ALA A 103 16.84 -7.97 7.11
CA ALA A 103 16.29 -6.81 7.80
C ALA A 103 14.95 -6.44 7.16
N GLY A 104 13.91 -6.20 7.95
CA GLY A 104 12.60 -5.79 7.41
C GLY A 104 12.66 -4.45 6.66
N THR A 105 13.68 -3.62 6.90
CA THR A 105 14.02 -2.46 6.06
C THR A 105 14.40 -2.83 4.63
N GLY A 106 15.02 -3.99 4.39
CA GLY A 106 15.30 -4.53 3.06
C GLY A 106 14.03 -4.87 2.29
N VAL A 107 13.02 -5.42 2.98
CA VAL A 107 11.69 -5.68 2.40
C VAL A 107 11.01 -4.36 2.04
N LEU A 108 11.04 -3.36 2.94
CA LEU A 108 10.46 -2.04 2.68
C LEU A 108 11.13 -1.36 1.47
N ASN A 109 12.45 -1.44 1.35
CA ASN A 109 13.20 -0.89 0.22
C ASN A 109 12.85 -1.59 -1.10
N ALA A 110 12.64 -2.91 -1.10
CA ALA A 110 12.24 -3.65 -2.31
C ALA A 110 10.87 -3.21 -2.85
N TYR A 111 9.96 -2.82 -1.96
CA TYR A 111 8.67 -2.22 -2.33
C TYR A 111 8.73 -0.70 -2.57
N GLY A 112 9.89 -0.06 -2.36
CA GLY A 112 10.06 1.40 -2.52
C GLY A 112 9.54 2.24 -1.36
N TYR A 113 9.22 1.62 -0.22
CA TYR A 113 8.74 2.29 0.99
C TYR A 113 9.93 2.71 1.86
N LYS A 114 10.12 4.02 2.06
CA LYS A 114 11.18 4.56 2.93
C LYS A 114 10.70 4.65 4.37
N THR A 115 11.44 4.06 5.31
CA THR A 115 11.23 4.23 6.75
C THR A 115 11.55 5.67 7.18
N GLY A 116 10.70 6.28 8.01
CA GLY A 116 10.95 7.61 8.59
C GLY A 116 10.26 8.79 7.89
N ARG A 117 9.27 8.52 7.04
CA ARG A 117 8.39 9.56 6.44
C ARG A 117 6.95 9.52 6.95
N GLU A 118 6.71 8.84 8.06
CA GLU A 118 5.39 8.71 8.70
C GLU A 118 4.65 10.04 8.93
N GLY A 119 5.37 11.18 8.95
CA GLY A 119 4.84 12.54 9.09
C GLY A 119 5.02 13.48 7.89
N LYS A 120 5.56 13.01 6.76
CA LYS A 120 5.72 13.81 5.52
C LYS A 120 5.08 13.09 4.34
N TRP A 121 3.75 13.11 4.31
CA TRP A 121 2.95 12.84 3.12
C TRP A 121 2.98 14.02 2.12
N ASN A 122 4.14 14.64 1.94
CA ASN A 122 4.35 15.64 0.91
C ASN A 122 5.59 15.26 0.11
N HIS A 123 5.34 14.92 -1.15
CA HIS A 123 6.26 14.92 -2.29
C HIS A 123 7.62 14.24 -2.09
N VAL A 124 7.82 13.17 -2.83
CA VAL A 124 9.15 12.87 -3.35
C VAL A 124 9.15 12.88 -4.85
N ASN A 125 9.88 13.87 -5.36
CA ASN A 125 10.82 13.72 -6.47
C ASN A 125 11.80 12.58 -6.15
#